data_AF-A0A842TYH7-F1
#
_entry.id   AF-A0A842TYH7-F1
#
_cell.length_a   1.000
_cell.length_b   1.000
_cell.length_c   1.000
_cell.angle_alpha   90.00
_cell.angle_beta   90.00
_cell.angle_gamma   90.00
#
_symmetry.space_group_name_H-M   'P 1'
#
loop_
_entity.id
_entity.type
_entity.pdbx_description
1 polymer ?
#
loop_
_entity_poly.entity_id
_entity_poly.type
_entity_poly.pdbx_seq_one_letter_code
_entity_poly.pdbx_strand_id
1 'polypeptide(L)'
;MTKKKSRKKINKIILITIIVLIVILATLLIFQFGIFKYVKNITKEPRLFVIRDECSLILGNILHQIKSNGECKIFCRNNCNLREMNYHNSEFIEKEGSCHICNCYCK
;
A
#
# COMPACT_ATOMS: atom_id res chain seq x y z
N MET A 1 44.20 41.95 -16.33
CA MET A 1 42.89 41.32 -16.65
C MET A 1 42.75 39.84 -16.25
N THR A 2 43.66 39.23 -15.48
CA THR A 2 43.67 37.77 -15.22
C THR A 2 42.82 37.32 -14.01
N LYS A 3 42.60 38.17 -13.00
CA LYS A 3 41.84 37.83 -11.78
C LYS A 3 40.37 37.44 -12.05
N LYS A 4 39.73 38.03 -13.08
CA LYS A 4 38.31 37.79 -13.41
C LYS A 4 38.06 36.43 -14.07
N LYS A 5 39.06 35.87 -14.78
CA LYS A 5 38.97 34.57 -15.48
C LYS A 5 39.13 33.37 -14.52
N SER A 6 39.98 33.51 -13.50
CA SER A 6 40.17 32.51 -12.43
C SER A 6 38.92 32.33 -11.55
N ARG A 7 38.27 33.43 -11.12
CA ARG A 7 37.03 33.38 -10.32
C ARG A 7 35.90 32.61 -10.99
N LYS A 8 35.78 32.69 -12.33
CA LYS A 8 34.78 31.91 -13.09
C LYS A 8 35.05 30.41 -13.06
N LYS A 9 36.32 29.97 -13.06
CA LYS A 9 36.67 28.55 -12.94
C LYS A 9 36.38 28.02 -11.53
N ILE A 10 36.73 28.81 -10.50
CA ILE A 10 36.48 28.45 -9.10
C ILE A 10 34.98 28.34 -8.83
N ASN A 11 34.17 29.29 -9.30
CA ASN A 11 32.71 29.22 -9.15
C ASN A 11 32.11 28.00 -9.87
N LYS A 12 32.68 27.57 -11.00
CA LYS A 12 32.23 26.37 -11.72
C LYS A 12 32.54 25.09 -10.93
N ILE A 13 33.70 25.02 -10.28
CA ILE A 13 34.08 23.89 -9.41
C ILE A 13 33.16 23.85 -8.19
N ILE A 14 32.94 24.98 -7.52
CA ILE A 14 32.03 25.06 -6.36
C ILE A 14 30.61 24.61 -6.74
N LEU A 15 30.11 25.05 -7.91
CA LEU A 15 28.80 24.63 -8.40
C LEU A 15 28.72 23.12 -8.61
N ILE A 16 29.76 22.52 -9.22
CA ILE A 16 29.82 21.06 -9.42
C ILE A 16 29.84 20.34 -8.07
N THR A 17 30.62 20.80 -7.10
CA THR A 17 30.69 20.19 -5.77
C THR A 17 29.33 20.25 -5.06
N ILE A 18 28.61 21.38 -5.16
CA ILE A 18 27.25 21.51 -4.60
C ILE A 18 26.30 20.52 -5.27
N ILE A 19 26.34 20.39 -6.60
CA ILE A 19 25.48 19.44 -7.32
C ILE A 19 25.77 18.00 -6.86
N VAL A 20 27.05 17.63 -6.74
CA VAL A 20 27.45 16.30 -6.25
C VAL A 20 26.94 16.07 -4.83
N LEU A 21 27.06 17.07 -3.95
CA LEU A 21 26.56 16.97 -2.57
C LEU A 21 25.04 16.77 -2.53
N ILE A 22 24.29 17.49 -3.37
CA ILE A 22 22.83 17.34 -3.49
C ILE A 22 22.46 15.94 -3.96
N VAL A 23 23.18 15.39 -4.95
CA VAL A 23 22.93 14.03 -5.45
C VAL A 23 23.18 12.98 -4.36
N ILE A 24 24.28 13.12 -3.60
CA ILE A 24 24.59 12.22 -2.48
C ILE A 24 23.51 12.31 -1.38
N LEU A 25 23.05 13.51 -1.07
CA LEU A 25 22.00 13.71 -0.08
C LEU A 25 20.69 13.04 -0.55
N ALA A 26 20.32 13.23 -1.82
CA ALA A 26 19.13 12.63 -2.40
C ALA A 26 19.18 11.10 -2.38
N THR A 27 20.31 10.48 -2.72
CA THR A 27 20.45 9.01 -2.67
C THR A 27 20.35 8.46 -1.26
N LEU A 28 20.93 9.13 -0.26
CA LEU A 28 20.79 8.75 1.15
C LEU A 28 19.33 8.83 1.63
N LEU A 29 18.61 9.90 1.26
CA LEU A 29 17.19 10.04 1.58
C LEU A 29 16.34 8.93 0.93
N ILE A 30 16.60 8.59 -0.33
CA ILE A 30 15.89 7.49 -1.02
C ILE A 30 16.08 6.15 -0.30
N PHE A 31 17.31 5.88 0.18
CA PHE A 31 17.61 4.69 0.98
C PHE A 31 16.91 4.72 2.34
N GLN A 32 16.97 5.84 3.06
CA GLN A 32 16.38 5.97 4.40
C GLN A 32 14.85 5.84 4.38
N PHE A 33 14.19 6.46 3.41
CA PHE A 33 12.72 6.42 3.27
C PHE A 33 12.21 5.11 2.65
N GLY A 34 13.10 4.21 2.22
CA GLY A 34 12.71 2.91 1.69
C GLY A 34 11.74 3.01 0.52
N ILE A 35 11.89 4.05 -0.33
CA ILE A 35 10.98 4.32 -1.46
C ILE A 35 10.82 3.10 -2.37
N PHE A 36 11.84 2.25 -2.46
CA PHE A 36 11.78 0.96 -3.15
C PHE A 36 10.64 0.05 -2.67
N LYS A 37 10.29 0.04 -1.38
CA LYS A 37 9.15 -0.74 -0.86
C LYS A 37 7.82 -0.19 -1.38
N TYR A 38 7.69 1.13 -1.45
CA TYR A 38 6.48 1.78 -1.97
C TYR A 38 6.31 1.56 -3.47
N VAL A 39 7.38 1.70 -4.27
CA VAL A 39 7.32 1.47 -5.73
C VAL A 39 6.99 0.01 -6.04
N LYS A 40 7.55 -0.96 -5.30
CA LYS A 40 7.29 -2.39 -5.52
C LYS A 40 5.86 -2.81 -5.13
N ASN A 41 5.22 -2.09 -4.20
CA ASN A 41 3.82 -2.37 -3.86
C ASN A 41 2.84 -1.76 -4.86
N ILE A 42 3.18 -0.66 -5.55
CA ILE A 42 2.26 -0.03 -6.53
C ILE A 42 2.00 -0.93 -7.75
N THR A 43 2.97 -1.75 -8.19
CA THR A 43 2.82 -2.61 -9.38
C THR A 43 2.28 -4.01 -9.11
N LYS A 44 2.12 -4.42 -7.84
CA LYS A 44 1.52 -5.73 -7.52
C LYS A 44 0.01 -5.68 -7.70
N GLU A 45 -0.52 -6.67 -8.39
CA GLU A 45 -1.94 -6.92 -8.44
C GLU A 45 -2.47 -7.28 -7.04
N PRO A 46 -3.68 -6.84 -6.68
CA PRO A 46 -4.28 -7.17 -5.39
C PRO A 46 -4.45 -8.70 -5.26
N ARG A 47 -4.08 -9.26 -4.12
CA ARG A 47 -4.35 -10.66 -3.80
C ARG A 47 -5.78 -10.80 -3.30
N LEU A 48 -6.52 -11.73 -3.89
CA LEU A 48 -7.85 -12.11 -3.45
C LEU A 48 -7.76 -13.08 -2.27
N PHE A 49 -8.46 -12.74 -1.19
CA PHE A 49 -8.72 -13.61 -0.05
C PHE A 49 -10.22 -13.76 0.12
N VAL A 50 -10.71 -15.00 0.02
CA VAL A 50 -12.13 -15.30 0.20
C VAL A 50 -12.39 -15.63 1.66
N ILE A 51 -13.22 -14.82 2.31
CA ILE A 51 -13.67 -15.02 3.68
C ILE A 51 -15.10 -15.51 3.60
N ARG A 52 -15.36 -16.69 4.18
CA ARG A 52 -16.73 -17.20 4.36
C ARG A 52 -17.26 -16.65 5.67
N ASP A 53 -18.46 -16.11 5.63
CA ASP A 53 -19.19 -15.71 6.83
C ASP A 53 -19.32 -16.90 7.79
N GLU A 54 -19.08 -16.67 9.08
CA GLU A 54 -19.32 -17.67 10.11
C GLU A 54 -20.82 -17.65 10.44
N CYS A 55 -21.61 -18.42 9.67
CA CYS A 55 -23.04 -18.51 9.89
C CYS A 55 -23.39 -19.74 10.74
N SER A 56 -24.36 -19.57 11.64
CA SER A 56 -24.88 -20.66 12.49
C SER A 56 -26.35 -20.94 12.16
N LEU A 57 -26.72 -22.21 12.14
CA LEU A 57 -28.11 -22.64 11.97
C LEU A 57 -28.78 -22.75 13.35
N ILE A 58 -29.71 -21.83 13.63
CA ILE A 58 -30.46 -21.81 14.89
C ILE A 58 -31.95 -21.82 14.55
N LEU A 59 -32.67 -22.84 15.03
CA LEU A 59 -34.14 -22.99 14.84
C LEU A 59 -34.60 -22.91 13.37
N GLY A 60 -33.82 -23.46 12.44
CA GLY A 60 -34.14 -23.45 11.01
C GLY A 60 -33.81 -22.15 10.26
N ASN A 61 -33.38 -21.11 10.98
CA ASN A 61 -32.89 -19.86 10.39
C ASN A 61 -31.36 -19.83 10.35
N ILE A 62 -30.80 -19.30 9.26
CA ILE A 62 -29.36 -19.06 9.14
C ILE A 62 -29.07 -17.68 9.73
N LEU A 63 -28.28 -17.66 10.80
CA LEU A 63 -27.80 -16.44 11.42
C LEU A 63 -26.46 -16.07 10.80
N HIS A 64 -26.47 -15.00 9.99
CA HIS A 64 -25.29 -14.40 9.37
C HIS A 64 -24.58 -13.46 10.35
N GLN A 65 -23.26 -13.57 10.48
CA GLN A 65 -22.46 -12.58 11.21
C GLN A 65 -22.23 -11.34 10.35
N ILE A 66 -22.02 -11.53 9.04
CA ILE A 66 -21.82 -10.45 8.07
C ILE A 66 -23.13 -10.23 7.30
N LYS A 67 -23.85 -9.17 7.63
CA LYS A 67 -25.17 -8.85 7.05
C LYS A 67 -25.13 -7.74 6.01
N SER A 68 -23.98 -7.08 5.85
CA SER A 68 -23.85 -5.95 4.95
C SER A 68 -22.45 -5.83 4.33
N ASN A 69 -22.40 -5.13 3.20
CA ASN A 69 -21.13 -4.76 2.57
C ASN A 69 -20.24 -3.89 3.49
N GLY A 70 -20.85 -3.11 4.38
CA GLY A 70 -20.13 -2.31 5.38
C GLY A 70 -19.34 -3.20 6.36
N GLU A 71 -19.96 -4.24 6.88
CA GLU A 71 -19.33 -5.22 7.76
C GLU A 71 -18.25 -6.03 7.03
N CYS A 72 -18.55 -6.45 5.80
CA CYS A 72 -17.60 -7.14 4.92
C CYS A 72 -16.31 -6.34 4.71
N LYS A 73 -16.44 -5.03 4.47
CA LYS A 73 -15.31 -4.10 4.32
C LYS A 73 -14.46 -4.01 5.58
N ILE A 74 -15.07 -3.91 6.76
CA ILE A 74 -14.36 -3.85 8.04
C ILE A 74 -13.57 -5.15 8.25
N PHE A 75 -14.22 -6.29 8.00
CA PHE A 75 -13.61 -7.60 8.16
C PHE A 75 -12.44 -7.82 7.20
N CYS A 76 -12.60 -7.43 5.93
CA CYS A 76 -11.54 -7.44 4.93
C CYS A 76 -10.38 -6.52 5.31
N ARG A 77 -10.66 -5.30 5.79
CA ARG A 77 -9.60 -4.36 6.21
C ARG A 77 -8.77 -4.92 7.35
N ASN A 78 -9.42 -5.52 8.35
CA ASN A 78 -8.72 -6.15 9.47
C ASN A 78 -7.87 -7.35 8.99
N ASN A 79 -8.42 -8.18 8.10
CA ASN A 79 -7.70 -9.33 7.55
C ASN A 79 -6.50 -8.93 6.68
N CYS A 80 -6.61 -7.89 5.85
CA CYS A 80 -5.48 -7.37 5.09
C CYS A 80 -4.38 -6.88 6.04
N ASN A 81 -4.74 -6.11 7.08
CA ASN A 81 -3.78 -5.60 8.06
C ASN A 81 -3.07 -6.71 8.83
N LEU A 82 -3.79 -7.77 9.25
CA LEU A 82 -3.19 -8.94 9.91
C LEU A 82 -2.18 -9.67 9.03
N ARG A 83 -2.31 -9.55 7.71
CA ARG A 83 -1.41 -10.14 6.70
C ARG A 83 -0.32 -9.16 6.25
N GLU A 84 -0.18 -8.02 6.92
CA GLU A 84 0.74 -6.94 6.58
C GLU A 84 0.54 -6.41 5.15
N MET A 85 -0.71 -6.43 4.67
CA MET A 85 -1.13 -5.90 3.36
C MET A 85 -2.12 -4.74 3.55
N ASN A 86 -2.16 -3.83 2.60
CA ASN A 86 -3.10 -2.72 2.62
C ASN A 86 -4.44 -3.17 2.03
N TYR A 87 -5.54 -2.68 2.60
CA TYR A 87 -6.86 -2.87 2.03
C TYR A 87 -6.96 -2.17 0.66
N HIS A 88 -7.40 -2.90 -0.36
CA HIS A 88 -7.71 -2.33 -1.67
C HIS A 88 -9.22 -2.25 -1.91
N ASN A 89 -9.92 -3.38 -1.90
CA ASN A 89 -11.36 -3.43 -2.11
C ASN A 89 -12.00 -4.66 -1.42
N SER A 90 -13.33 -4.65 -1.29
CA SER A 90 -14.12 -5.79 -0.84
C SER A 90 -15.39 -5.93 -1.69
N GLU A 91 -15.80 -7.17 -1.91
CA GLU A 91 -17.05 -7.51 -2.58
C GLU A 91 -17.83 -8.49 -1.69
N PHE A 92 -19.06 -8.09 -1.36
CA PHE A 92 -19.98 -8.89 -0.57
C PHE A 92 -20.92 -9.66 -1.50
N ILE A 93 -20.91 -10.98 -1.38
CA ILE A 93 -21.75 -11.90 -2.15
C ILE A 93 -22.77 -12.49 -1.18
N GLU A 94 -24.00 -12.01 -1.31
CA GLU A 94 -25.14 -12.57 -0.61
C GLU A 94 -25.50 -13.92 -1.23
N LYS A 95 -25.71 -14.92 -0.37
CA LYS A 95 -26.17 -16.24 -0.79
C LYS A 95 -27.42 -16.61 -0.01
N GLU A 96 -28.50 -16.87 -0.73
CA GLU A 96 -29.72 -17.40 -0.14
C GLU A 96 -29.49 -18.86 0.30
N GLY A 97 -29.90 -19.19 1.53
CA GLY A 97 -29.79 -20.55 2.05
C GLY A 97 -28.36 -21.03 2.38
N SER A 98 -27.35 -20.16 2.36
CA SER A 98 -25.98 -20.51 2.79
C SER A 98 -25.23 -19.29 3.32
N CYS A 99 -24.11 -19.49 4.04
CA CYS A 99 -23.32 -18.38 4.57
C CYS A 99 -22.89 -17.42 3.43
N HIS A 100 -22.95 -16.11 3.72
CA HIS A 100 -22.50 -15.08 2.79
C HIS A 100 -20.98 -15.15 2.60
N ILE A 101 -20.48 -14.53 1.52
CA ILE A 101 -19.07 -14.56 1.16
C ILE A 101 -18.55 -13.14 1.01
N CYS A 102 -17.34 -12.92 1.52
CA CYS A 102 -16.58 -11.70 1.39
C CYS A 102 -15.32 -11.94 0.58
N ASN A 103 -15.27 -11.36 -0.63
CA ASN A 103 -14.07 -11.32 -1.45
C ASN A 103 -13.24 -10.10 -1.06
N CYS A 104 -12.09 -10.32 -0.41
CA CYS A 104 -11.20 -9.26 0.02
C CYS A 104 -10.01 -9.13 -0.93
N TYR A 105 -9.78 -7.94 -1.46
CA TYR A 105 -8.63 -7.62 -2.30
C TYR A 105 -7.62 -6.82 -1.46
N CYS A 106 -6.45 -7.40 -1.19
CA CYS A 106 -5.39 -6.78 -0.39
C CYS A 106 -4.12 -6.53 -1.22
N LYS A 107 -3.38 -5.46 -0.95
CA LYS A 107 -2.21 -5.02 -1.71
C LYS A 107 -1.00 -4.64 -0.86
#